data_AF-A0A330H1S7-F1
#
_entry.id   AF-A0A330H1S7-F1
#
_cell.length_a   1.000
_cell.length_b   1.000
_cell.length_c   1.000
_cell.angle_alpha   90.00
_cell.angle_beta   90.00
_cell.angle_gamma   90.00
#
_symmetry.space_group_name_H-M   'P 1'
#
loop_
_entity.id
_entity.type
_entity.pdbx_description
1 polymer ?
#
loop_
_entity_poly.entity_id
_entity_poly.type
_entity_poly.pdbx_seq_one_letter_code
_entity_poly.pdbx_strand_id
1 'polypeptide(L)'
;MVLSQSGNTVSGYVTGHSGDPAFLVFTLSVNASTGAVTLTQDRAVHENTIDNPTDSSEGISLTSGLVTLTATVTDNDGDKASQSLDLGSKATFHDDGPSIALSGTPAPTLNVDESYLTAATNGINGSGTGPAGSTTDTQSFAGAFTVVQGADGATTAYSVSLSGSASNLIDSATGQAVVLSQSGNTVSGYVTGHSGDPAFLVFTLSVNASTG
;
A
#
# COMPACT_ATOMS: atom_id res chain seq x y z
N MET A 1 -2.10 14.27 -19.63
CA MET A 1 -3.44 14.03 -20.20
C MET A 1 -3.66 14.98 -21.38
N VAL A 2 -4.46 14.58 -22.36
CA VAL A 2 -4.94 15.42 -23.47
C VAL A 2 -6.47 15.48 -23.46
N LEU A 3 -7.04 16.63 -23.81
CA LEU A 3 -8.49 16.77 -23.91
C LEU A 3 -8.94 16.66 -25.36
N SER A 4 -10.10 16.06 -25.57
CA SER A 4 -10.84 16.08 -26.84
C SER A 4 -12.29 16.45 -26.56
N GLN A 5 -12.95 17.11 -27.50
CA GLN A 5 -14.35 17.47 -27.39
C GLN A 5 -15.15 16.88 -28.55
N SER A 6 -16.29 16.28 -28.22
CA SER A 6 -17.30 15.86 -29.20
C SER A 6 -18.67 16.35 -28.73
N GLY A 7 -19.27 17.25 -29.50
CA GLY A 7 -20.50 17.93 -29.09
C GLY A 7 -20.36 18.65 -27.75
N ASN A 8 -21.24 18.33 -26.81
CA ASN A 8 -21.25 18.91 -25.46
C ASN A 8 -20.47 18.09 -24.43
N THR A 9 -19.61 17.17 -24.89
CA THR A 9 -18.80 16.32 -24.02
C THR A 9 -17.32 16.59 -24.26
N VAL A 10 -16.60 16.92 -23.19
CA VAL A 10 -15.15 16.93 -23.11
C VAL A 10 -14.69 15.60 -22.52
N SER A 11 -13.68 14.99 -23.11
CA SER A 11 -13.08 13.72 -22.68
C SER A 11 -11.60 13.94 -22.42
N GLY A 12 -11.12 13.50 -21.25
CA GLY A 12 -9.70 13.46 -20.91
C GLY A 12 -9.10 12.10 -21.21
N TYR A 13 -8.01 12.05 -21.99
CA TYR A 13 -7.30 10.82 -22.33
C TYR A 13 -5.85 10.85 -21.87
N VAL A 14 -5.26 9.68 -21.62
CA VAL A 14 -3.80 9.57 -21.45
C VAL A 14 -3.08 10.19 -22.65
N THR A 15 -1.99 10.92 -22.38
CA THR A 15 -1.22 11.60 -23.44
C THR A 15 -0.80 10.61 -24.53
N GLY A 16 -1.09 10.92 -25.79
CA GLY A 16 -0.80 10.05 -26.94
C GLY A 16 -1.93 9.09 -27.34
N HIS A 17 -3.02 9.01 -26.56
CA HIS A 17 -4.13 8.06 -26.77
C HIS A 17 -5.50 8.74 -26.96
N SER A 18 -5.51 9.92 -27.58
CA SER A 18 -6.76 10.68 -27.80
C SER A 18 -7.75 9.86 -28.64
N GLY A 19 -8.98 9.72 -28.14
CA GLY A 19 -10.06 8.99 -28.82
C GLY A 19 -10.06 7.47 -28.60
N ASP A 20 -9.10 6.92 -27.86
CA ASP A 20 -9.09 5.50 -27.49
C ASP A 20 -9.82 5.29 -26.14
N PRO A 21 -10.97 4.57 -26.12
CA PRO A 21 -11.71 4.31 -24.88
C PRO A 21 -10.92 3.58 -23.80
N ALA A 22 -9.92 2.77 -24.17
CA ALA A 22 -9.07 2.09 -23.20
C ALA A 22 -8.19 3.06 -22.38
N PHE A 23 -8.05 4.30 -22.86
CA PHE A 23 -7.24 5.34 -22.24
C PHE A 23 -8.05 6.56 -21.79
N LEU A 24 -9.39 6.46 -21.78
CA LEU A 24 -10.26 7.48 -21.22
C LEU A 24 -10.04 7.59 -19.71
N VAL A 25 -9.87 8.81 -19.21
CA VAL A 25 -9.62 9.12 -17.79
C VAL A 25 -10.87 9.71 -17.14
N PHE A 26 -11.55 10.61 -17.83
CA PHE A 26 -12.82 11.18 -17.39
C PHE A 26 -13.62 11.74 -18.57
N THR A 27 -14.91 11.99 -18.33
CA THR A 27 -15.77 12.79 -19.19
C THR A 27 -16.43 13.92 -18.42
N LEU A 28 -16.55 15.08 -19.06
CA LEU A 28 -17.37 16.21 -18.60
C LEU A 28 -18.40 16.49 -19.69
N SER A 29 -19.68 16.32 -19.39
CA SER A 29 -20.77 16.47 -20.36
C SER A 29 -21.79 17.50 -19.90
N VAL A 30 -22.40 18.21 -20.85
CA VAL A 30 -23.43 19.21 -20.59
C VAL A 30 -24.74 18.80 -21.24
N ASN A 31 -25.82 18.75 -20.45
CA ASN A 31 -27.17 18.68 -20.98
C ASN A 31 -27.57 20.06 -21.52
N ALA A 32 -27.74 20.17 -22.84
CA ALA A 32 -28.01 21.45 -23.51
C ALA A 32 -29.33 22.12 -23.09
N SER A 33 -30.34 21.34 -22.72
CA SER A 33 -31.67 21.89 -22.40
C SER A 33 -31.80 22.35 -20.95
N THR A 34 -30.99 21.80 -20.04
CA THR A 34 -31.04 22.13 -18.61
C THR A 34 -29.80 22.89 -18.11
N GLY A 35 -28.69 22.84 -18.85
CA GLY A 35 -27.39 23.35 -18.42
C GLY A 35 -26.70 22.47 -17.37
N ALA A 36 -27.25 21.29 -17.03
CA ALA A 36 -26.64 20.38 -16.07
C ALA A 36 -25.30 19.84 -16.59
N VAL A 37 -24.27 19.91 -15.75
CA VAL A 37 -22.93 19.40 -16.05
C VAL A 37 -22.71 18.11 -15.25
N THR A 38 -22.27 17.05 -15.92
CA THR A 38 -21.90 15.78 -15.30
C THR A 38 -20.41 15.54 -15.51
N LEU A 39 -19.68 15.34 -14.42
CA LEU A 39 -18.29 14.86 -14.41
C LEU A 39 -18.29 13.37 -14.01
N THR A 40 -17.68 12.54 -14.85
CA THR A 40 -17.49 11.11 -14.59
C THR A 40 -16.00 10.81 -14.66
N GLN A 41 -15.44 10.18 -13.62
CA GLN A 41 -14.07 9.69 -13.61
C GLN A 41 -14.07 8.20 -13.95
N ASP A 42 -13.25 7.80 -14.91
CA ASP A 42 -13.13 6.43 -15.40
C ASP A 42 -11.80 5.78 -14.96
N ARG A 43 -10.79 6.58 -14.59
CA ARG A 43 -9.49 6.11 -14.10
C ARG A 43 -9.03 6.92 -12.90
N ALA A 44 -8.28 6.26 -12.01
CA ALA A 44 -7.57 6.94 -10.93
C ALA A 44 -6.62 8.00 -11.51
N VAL A 45 -6.50 9.11 -10.79
CA VAL A 45 -5.62 10.24 -11.12
C VAL A 45 -4.97 10.67 -9.83
N HIS A 46 -3.73 11.15 -9.92
CA HIS A 46 -2.98 11.62 -8.78
C HIS A 46 -2.49 13.05 -9.01
N GLU A 47 -2.28 13.75 -7.92
CA GLU A 47 -1.52 14.98 -7.81
C GLU A 47 -0.02 14.70 -7.84
N ASN A 48 0.76 15.66 -8.33
CA ASN A 48 2.20 15.46 -8.50
C ASN A 48 2.98 15.78 -7.22
N THR A 49 2.44 15.43 -6.05
CA THR A 49 3.08 15.58 -4.74
C THR A 49 3.14 14.22 -4.05
N ILE A 50 4.27 13.93 -3.42
CA ILE A 50 4.37 12.75 -2.55
C ILE A 50 3.96 13.20 -1.16
N ASP A 51 2.91 12.60 -0.63
CA ASP A 51 2.40 12.96 0.69
C ASP A 51 3.08 12.21 1.83
N ASN A 52 3.09 12.88 2.99
CA ASN A 52 3.63 12.39 4.26
C ASN A 52 2.95 13.16 5.42
N PRO A 53 2.28 12.51 6.38
CA PRO A 53 2.24 11.06 6.66
C PRO A 53 0.95 10.35 6.23
N THR A 54 -0.06 11.08 5.74
CA THR A 54 -1.37 10.53 5.37
C THR A 54 -1.81 11.12 4.05
N ASP A 55 -2.22 10.24 3.15
CA ASP A 55 -2.81 10.51 1.85
C ASP A 55 -4.27 10.05 1.97
N SER A 56 -5.19 11.01 1.96
CA SER A 56 -6.57 10.83 2.39
C SER A 56 -7.56 11.65 1.57
N SER A 57 -7.53 11.47 0.24
CA SER A 57 -8.49 12.08 -0.69
C SER A 57 -8.10 13.50 -1.10
N GLU A 58 -6.88 13.70 -1.57
CA GLU A 58 -6.31 14.99 -1.94
C GLU A 58 -6.89 15.48 -3.28
N GLY A 59 -7.32 16.75 -3.31
CA GLY A 59 -8.00 17.34 -4.45
C GLY A 59 -7.06 17.95 -5.49
N ILE A 60 -7.11 17.49 -6.74
CA ILE A 60 -6.50 18.15 -7.91
C ILE A 60 -7.58 18.60 -8.91
N SER A 61 -7.53 19.87 -9.31
CA SER A 61 -8.45 20.42 -10.33
C SER A 61 -7.80 20.49 -11.71
N LEU A 62 -8.64 20.51 -12.75
CA LEU A 62 -8.16 20.85 -14.09
C LEU A 62 -7.58 22.28 -14.10
N THR A 63 -6.63 22.51 -15.01
CA THR A 63 -6.10 23.85 -15.24
C THR A 63 -7.23 24.83 -15.58
N SER A 64 -7.27 25.97 -14.91
CA SER A 64 -8.27 27.00 -15.16
C SER A 64 -8.26 27.45 -16.61
N GLY A 65 -9.44 27.68 -17.18
CA GLY A 65 -9.64 28.13 -18.56
C GLY A 65 -9.57 27.00 -19.59
N LEU A 66 -9.26 25.76 -19.18
CA LEU A 66 -9.15 24.64 -20.09
C LEU A 66 -10.52 24.09 -20.54
N VAL A 67 -11.54 24.21 -19.69
CA VAL A 67 -12.92 23.80 -19.99
C VAL A 67 -13.86 24.93 -19.60
N THR A 68 -14.63 25.45 -20.56
CA THR A 68 -15.55 26.57 -20.35
C THR A 68 -16.98 26.19 -20.71
N LEU A 69 -17.93 26.43 -19.80
CA LEU A 69 -19.35 26.38 -20.08
C LEU A 69 -19.82 27.71 -20.65
N THR A 70 -20.48 27.72 -21.80
CA THR A 70 -21.05 28.94 -22.39
C THR A 70 -22.55 28.84 -22.48
N ALA A 71 -23.26 29.76 -21.84
CA ALA A 71 -24.70 29.95 -22.02
C ALA A 71 -24.95 30.99 -23.11
N THR A 72 -25.91 30.74 -24.00
CA THR A 72 -26.32 31.68 -25.05
C THR A 72 -27.83 31.85 -25.02
N VAL A 73 -28.29 33.10 -24.91
CA VAL A 73 -29.69 33.47 -25.09
C VAL A 73 -29.85 33.93 -26.53
N THR A 74 -30.90 33.45 -27.20
CA THR A 74 -31.33 33.94 -28.52
C THR A 74 -32.77 34.41 -28.36
N ASP A 75 -33.11 35.61 -28.82
CA ASP A 75 -34.49 36.07 -28.80
C ASP A 75 -35.26 35.66 -30.07
N ASN A 76 -36.46 36.21 -30.26
CA ASN A 76 -37.39 35.74 -31.27
C ASN A 76 -37.07 36.21 -32.70
N ASP A 77 -36.32 37.30 -32.87
CA ASP A 77 -35.87 37.77 -34.19
C ASP A 77 -34.42 37.37 -34.50
N GLY A 78 -33.70 36.80 -33.52
CA GLY A 78 -32.48 36.04 -33.71
C GLY A 78 -31.24 36.70 -33.11
N ASP A 79 -31.40 37.79 -32.36
CA ASP A 79 -30.33 38.44 -31.62
C ASP A 79 -29.79 37.48 -30.54
N LYS A 80 -28.47 37.51 -30.33
CA LYS A 80 -27.76 36.59 -29.42
C LYS A 80 -26.95 37.35 -28.38
N ALA A 81 -26.99 36.86 -27.14
CA ALA A 81 -26.08 37.24 -26.07
C ALA A 81 -25.52 35.99 -25.39
N SER A 82 -24.22 35.98 -25.10
CA SER A 82 -23.53 34.84 -24.49
C SER A 82 -22.68 35.25 -23.29
N GLN A 83 -22.53 34.33 -22.34
CA GLN A 83 -21.61 34.47 -21.20
C GLN A 83 -20.99 33.11 -20.88
N SER A 84 -19.72 33.11 -20.47
CA SER A 84 -18.96 31.89 -20.18
C SER A 84 -18.55 31.79 -18.70
N LEU A 85 -18.44 30.56 -18.22
CA LEU A 85 -17.94 30.19 -16.90
C LEU A 85 -16.82 29.14 -17.06
N ASP A 86 -15.69 29.35 -16.37
CA ASP A 86 -14.63 28.34 -16.28
C ASP A 86 -15.09 27.15 -15.43
N LEU A 87 -15.12 25.97 -16.03
CA LEU A 87 -15.36 24.70 -15.35
C LEU A 87 -14.06 24.00 -14.94
N GLY A 88 -12.91 24.37 -15.51
CA GLY A 88 -11.64 23.72 -15.19
C GLY A 88 -11.33 23.80 -13.70
N SER A 89 -11.41 25.00 -13.14
CA SER A 89 -11.27 25.24 -11.69
C SER A 89 -12.45 24.76 -10.82
N LYS A 90 -13.48 24.16 -11.42
CA LYS A 90 -14.68 23.63 -10.73
C LYS A 90 -14.76 22.11 -10.78
N ALA A 91 -13.91 21.46 -11.57
CA ALA A 91 -13.77 20.02 -11.65
C ALA A 91 -12.56 19.59 -10.84
N THR A 92 -12.80 19.03 -9.65
CA THR A 92 -11.77 18.48 -8.76
C THR A 92 -11.89 16.96 -8.72
N PHE A 93 -10.77 16.29 -8.93
CA PHE A 93 -10.59 14.86 -8.70
C PHE A 93 -9.94 14.71 -7.34
N HIS A 94 -10.44 13.78 -6.52
CA HIS A 94 -9.81 13.45 -5.25
C HIS A 94 -9.08 12.13 -5.44
N ASP A 95 -7.77 12.12 -5.17
CA ASP A 95 -6.98 10.90 -5.20
C ASP A 95 -6.97 10.27 -3.82
N ASP A 96 -7.30 8.98 -3.74
CA ASP A 96 -7.35 8.26 -2.47
C ASP A 96 -6.07 7.44 -2.33
N GLY A 97 -5.19 7.81 -1.42
CA GLY A 97 -3.98 7.05 -1.16
C GLY A 97 -4.11 5.79 -0.31
N PRO A 98 -2.96 5.13 -0.10
CA PRO A 98 -2.88 3.95 0.74
C PRO A 98 -3.02 4.33 2.23
N SER A 99 -3.74 3.49 2.99
CA SER A 99 -3.77 3.55 4.45
C SER A 99 -3.63 2.17 5.07
N ILE A 100 -3.10 2.12 6.30
CA ILE A 100 -2.88 0.89 7.02
C ILE A 100 -3.20 1.06 8.51
N ALA A 101 -3.84 0.05 9.10
CA ALA A 101 -4.13 -0.02 10.52
C ALA A 101 -3.93 -1.44 11.05
N LEU A 102 -3.84 -1.60 12.37
CA LEU A 102 -3.99 -2.91 12.98
C LEU A 102 -5.42 -3.38 12.80
N SER A 103 -5.59 -4.63 12.39
CA SER A 103 -6.91 -5.23 12.16
C SER A 103 -7.68 -5.51 13.46
N GLY A 104 -6.96 -5.53 14.60
CA GLY A 104 -7.50 -5.96 15.88
C GLY A 104 -7.75 -7.47 15.97
N THR A 105 -7.42 -8.24 14.91
CA THR A 105 -7.43 -9.70 14.99
C THR A 105 -6.26 -10.17 15.86
N PRO A 106 -6.46 -11.19 16.71
CA PRO A 106 -5.35 -11.80 17.42
C PRO A 106 -4.30 -12.30 16.42
N ALA A 107 -3.07 -11.81 16.57
CA ALA A 107 -1.95 -12.33 15.80
C ALA A 107 -1.68 -13.80 16.15
N PRO A 108 -1.16 -14.60 15.19
CA PRO A 108 -0.72 -15.95 15.49
C PRO A 108 0.47 -15.93 16.47
N THR A 109 0.72 -17.07 17.12
CA THR A 109 1.93 -17.27 17.93
C THR A 109 2.90 -18.18 17.18
N LEU A 110 4.21 -17.97 17.40
CA LEU A 110 5.28 -18.83 16.93
C LEU A 110 5.79 -19.68 18.09
N ASN A 111 5.84 -20.99 17.94
CA ASN A 111 6.22 -21.94 18.98
C ASN A 111 7.11 -23.05 18.41
N VAL A 112 8.27 -23.25 19.03
CA VAL A 112 9.18 -24.36 18.72
C VAL A 112 9.40 -25.21 19.96
N ASP A 113 9.78 -26.48 19.77
CA ASP A 113 9.99 -27.42 20.88
C ASP A 113 11.29 -28.21 20.70
N GLU A 114 12.18 -28.09 21.68
CA GLU A 114 13.48 -28.75 21.77
C GLU A 114 13.37 -30.29 21.78
N SER A 115 12.22 -30.83 22.18
CA SER A 115 11.94 -32.28 22.10
C SER A 115 12.15 -32.84 20.69
N TYR A 116 12.11 -31.98 19.67
CA TYR A 116 12.29 -32.35 18.27
C TYR A 116 13.66 -31.97 17.68
N LEU A 117 14.59 -31.40 18.47
CA LEU A 117 15.97 -31.25 18.00
C LEU A 117 16.59 -32.63 17.73
N THR A 118 17.51 -32.66 16.78
CA THR A 118 18.22 -33.88 16.38
C THR A 118 19.71 -33.72 16.60
N ALA A 119 20.42 -34.83 16.77
CA ALA A 119 21.87 -34.81 16.86
C ALA A 119 22.55 -34.20 15.62
N ALA A 120 21.86 -34.13 14.47
CA ALA A 120 22.38 -33.43 13.30
C ALA A 120 22.42 -31.90 13.48
N THR A 121 21.58 -31.35 14.36
CA THR A 121 21.48 -29.91 14.62
C THR A 121 22.46 -29.45 15.70
N ASN A 122 22.52 -30.15 16.84
CA ASN A 122 23.30 -29.72 18.02
C ASN A 122 24.10 -30.86 18.69
N GLY A 123 24.21 -32.03 18.05
CA GLY A 123 24.95 -33.17 18.59
C GLY A 123 24.20 -34.01 19.64
N ILE A 124 22.98 -33.62 20.03
CA ILE A 124 22.15 -34.31 21.02
C ILE A 124 20.75 -34.56 20.43
N ASN A 125 20.20 -35.77 20.62
CA ASN A 125 18.81 -36.02 20.23
C ASN A 125 17.86 -35.48 21.30
N GLY A 126 16.82 -34.77 20.85
CA GLY A 126 15.66 -34.44 21.67
C GLY A 126 14.89 -35.69 22.10
N SER A 127 13.95 -35.53 23.02
CA SER A 127 13.18 -36.63 23.62
C SER A 127 12.18 -37.27 22.65
N GLY A 128 11.77 -36.57 21.58
CA GLY A 128 10.78 -37.01 20.61
C GLY A 128 9.36 -37.20 21.17
N THR A 129 9.13 -36.83 22.44
CA THR A 129 7.87 -37.05 23.14
C THR A 129 7.24 -35.70 23.52
N GLY A 130 6.40 -35.15 22.64
CA GLY A 130 5.66 -33.91 22.85
C GLY A 130 4.39 -33.86 21.98
N PRO A 131 3.48 -32.90 22.21
CA PRO A 131 2.47 -32.54 21.21
C PRO A 131 3.17 -32.16 19.91
N ALA A 132 2.51 -32.29 18.75
CA ALA A 132 3.09 -31.91 17.46
C ALA A 132 3.75 -30.51 17.53
N GLY A 133 5.08 -30.53 17.60
CA GLY A 133 5.95 -29.38 17.63
C GLY A 133 7.06 -29.62 16.61
N SER A 134 7.63 -28.53 16.12
CA SER A 134 8.70 -28.55 15.14
C SER A 134 9.78 -27.63 15.67
N THR A 135 11.01 -27.86 15.23
CA THR A 135 12.15 -26.97 15.48
C THR A 135 12.07 -25.72 14.58
N THR A 136 10.99 -25.60 13.82
CA THR A 136 10.64 -24.50 12.92
C THR A 136 9.14 -24.29 12.96
N ASP A 137 8.71 -23.03 13.12
CA ASP A 137 7.32 -22.62 13.02
C ASP A 137 7.20 -21.43 12.06
N THR A 138 6.15 -21.44 11.24
CA THR A 138 5.93 -20.46 10.17
C THR A 138 4.48 -20.07 10.17
N GLN A 139 4.21 -18.81 10.48
CA GLN A 139 2.87 -18.23 10.53
C GLN A 139 2.82 -16.98 9.67
N SER A 140 1.66 -16.66 9.09
CA SER A 140 1.48 -15.39 8.39
C SER A 140 0.93 -14.34 9.34
N PHE A 141 1.65 -13.23 9.46
CA PHE A 141 1.21 -12.07 10.23
C PHE A 141 0.53 -11.01 9.37
N ALA A 142 0.38 -11.23 8.06
CA ALA A 142 -0.27 -10.28 7.15
C ALA A 142 -1.68 -9.90 7.61
N GLY A 143 -2.43 -10.85 8.18
CA GLY A 143 -3.78 -10.62 8.70
C GLY A 143 -3.87 -9.73 9.96
N ALA A 144 -2.74 -9.38 10.57
CA ALA A 144 -2.68 -8.41 11.66
C ALA A 144 -2.89 -6.96 11.16
N PHE A 145 -2.85 -6.74 9.85
CA PHE A 145 -2.97 -5.43 9.23
C PHE A 145 -4.21 -5.36 8.33
N THR A 146 -4.93 -4.24 8.41
CA THR A 146 -5.94 -3.85 7.43
C THR A 146 -5.32 -2.81 6.52
N VAL A 147 -5.17 -3.17 5.25
CA VAL A 147 -4.57 -2.32 4.20
C VAL A 147 -5.67 -1.84 3.27
N VAL A 148 -5.66 -0.54 2.98
CA VAL A 148 -6.42 0.09 1.90
C VAL A 148 -5.41 0.58 0.88
N GLN A 149 -5.60 0.26 -0.40
CA GLN A 149 -4.60 0.49 -1.45
C GLN A 149 -4.87 1.70 -2.34
N GLY A 150 -5.97 2.42 -2.14
CA GLY A 150 -6.43 3.41 -3.12
C GLY A 150 -6.98 2.78 -4.41
N ALA A 151 -7.37 3.63 -5.36
CA ALA A 151 -7.98 3.22 -6.63
C ALA A 151 -6.95 2.93 -7.75
N ASP A 152 -5.72 3.44 -7.62
CA ASP A 152 -4.59 3.18 -8.51
C ASP A 152 -3.72 1.99 -8.06
N GLY A 153 -3.91 1.54 -6.82
CA GLY A 153 -3.31 0.35 -6.24
C GLY A 153 -2.02 0.66 -5.47
N ALA A 154 -1.61 -0.30 -4.63
CA ALA A 154 -0.44 -0.14 -3.78
C ALA A 154 0.33 -1.46 -3.67
N THR A 155 1.42 -1.42 -2.92
CA THR A 155 2.16 -2.62 -2.51
C THR A 155 2.38 -2.59 -1.01
N THR A 156 2.34 -3.76 -0.39
CA THR A 156 2.64 -3.94 1.03
C THR A 156 3.99 -4.61 1.18
N ALA A 157 4.82 -4.09 2.08
CA ALA A 157 6.11 -4.67 2.42
C ALA A 157 6.23 -4.89 3.93
N TYR A 158 6.91 -5.98 4.31
CA TYR A 158 7.13 -6.38 5.70
C TYR A 158 8.61 -6.37 6.06
N SER A 159 8.90 -5.91 7.27
CA SER A 159 10.25 -5.95 7.85
C SER A 159 10.16 -6.20 9.35
N VAL A 160 11.16 -6.89 9.88
CA VAL A 160 11.36 -7.03 11.33
C VAL A 160 12.42 -6.02 11.76
N SER A 161 12.29 -5.45 12.95
CA SER A 161 13.32 -4.58 13.54
C SER A 161 13.56 -4.92 15.00
N LEU A 162 14.81 -4.82 15.41
CA LEU A 162 15.31 -5.14 16.73
C LEU A 162 15.75 -3.85 17.42
N SER A 163 15.18 -3.56 18.58
CA SER A 163 15.48 -2.35 19.36
C SER A 163 16.53 -2.56 20.46
N GLY A 164 16.97 -3.81 20.69
CA GLY A 164 17.97 -4.16 21.70
C GLY A 164 18.42 -5.61 21.58
N SER A 165 19.51 -5.98 22.27
CA SER A 165 20.15 -7.29 22.08
C SER A 165 19.82 -8.34 23.15
N ALA A 166 19.28 -7.99 24.31
CA ALA A 166 18.98 -8.96 25.35
C ALA A 166 17.71 -9.77 25.02
N SER A 167 17.80 -11.11 25.00
CA SER A 167 16.67 -11.99 24.67
C SER A 167 15.95 -12.62 25.89
N ASN A 168 16.55 -12.54 27.08
CA ASN A 168 16.20 -13.32 28.28
C ASN A 168 16.34 -14.84 28.16
N LEU A 169 16.81 -15.37 27.02
CA LEU A 169 17.10 -16.79 26.87
C LEU A 169 18.49 -17.10 27.41
N ILE A 170 18.64 -18.30 27.98
CA ILE A 170 19.92 -18.89 28.38
C ILE A 170 20.14 -20.12 27.51
N ASP A 171 21.29 -20.20 26.86
CA ASP A 171 21.73 -21.41 26.17
C ASP A 171 22.06 -22.48 27.23
N SER A 172 21.34 -23.61 27.18
CA SER A 172 21.43 -24.65 28.21
C SER A 172 22.76 -25.40 28.18
N ALA A 173 23.45 -25.43 27.04
CA ALA A 173 24.73 -26.11 26.88
C ALA A 173 25.88 -25.33 27.54
N THR A 174 25.93 -24.01 27.36
CA THR A 174 27.00 -23.14 27.90
C THR A 174 26.63 -22.47 29.22
N GLY A 175 25.34 -22.38 29.55
CA GLY A 175 24.84 -21.60 30.70
C GLY A 175 24.94 -20.09 30.50
N GLN A 176 25.17 -19.61 29.28
CA GLN A 176 25.33 -18.20 28.95
C GLN A 176 24.07 -17.63 28.28
N ALA A 177 23.87 -16.32 28.41
CA ALA A 177 22.73 -15.65 27.81
C ALA A 177 22.79 -15.72 26.28
N VAL A 178 21.63 -15.69 25.64
CA VAL A 178 21.52 -15.52 24.18
C VAL A 178 21.28 -14.04 23.88
N VAL A 179 22.07 -13.48 22.97
CA VAL A 179 21.95 -12.10 22.49
C VAL A 179 21.48 -12.06 21.05
N LEU A 180 20.65 -11.09 20.74
CA LEU A 180 20.05 -10.87 19.44
C LEU A 180 20.91 -9.93 18.61
N SER A 181 21.06 -10.28 17.34
CA SER A 181 21.64 -9.45 16.30
C SER A 181 20.74 -9.49 15.08
N GLN A 182 20.69 -8.41 14.32
CA GLN A 182 19.85 -8.33 13.12
C GLN A 182 20.69 -8.01 11.89
N SER A 183 20.40 -8.72 10.80
CA SER A 183 20.91 -8.42 9.46
C SER A 183 19.74 -8.46 8.48
N GLY A 184 19.39 -7.29 7.93
CA GLY A 184 18.20 -7.15 7.07
C GLY A 184 16.93 -7.60 7.79
N ASN A 185 16.16 -8.49 7.16
CA ASN A 185 14.90 -9.04 7.69
C ASN A 185 15.08 -10.31 8.54
N THR A 186 16.30 -10.59 9.01
CA THR A 186 16.60 -11.75 9.85
C THR A 186 17.19 -11.30 11.18
N VAL A 187 16.54 -11.69 12.27
CA VAL A 187 17.06 -11.62 13.64
C VAL A 187 17.67 -12.99 13.97
N SER A 188 18.90 -12.99 14.47
CA SER A 188 19.62 -14.19 14.89
C SER A 188 19.93 -14.09 16.39
N GLY A 189 19.69 -15.16 17.13
CA GLY A 189 20.12 -15.31 18.51
C GLY A 189 21.43 -16.06 18.59
N TYR A 190 22.43 -15.50 19.28
CA TYR A 190 23.75 -16.12 19.49
C TYR A 190 24.07 -16.24 20.98
N VAL A 191 24.89 -17.21 21.36
CA VAL A 191 25.48 -17.23 22.71
C VAL A 191 26.28 -15.93 22.95
N THR A 192 26.14 -15.34 24.14
CA THR A 192 26.78 -14.06 24.50
C THR A 192 28.30 -14.11 24.27
N GLY A 193 28.84 -13.09 23.61
CA GLY A 193 30.25 -13.02 23.24
C GLY A 193 30.58 -13.61 21.86
N HIS A 194 29.61 -14.26 21.20
CA HIS A 194 29.81 -14.96 19.92
C HIS A 194 28.87 -14.48 18.81
N SER A 195 28.44 -13.21 18.84
CA SER A 195 27.53 -12.68 17.82
C SER A 195 28.16 -12.73 16.43
N GLY A 196 27.42 -13.32 15.47
CA GLY A 196 27.87 -13.48 14.08
C GLY A 196 28.66 -14.74 13.80
N ASP A 197 28.96 -15.57 14.81
CA ASP A 197 29.61 -16.87 14.64
C ASP A 197 28.55 -17.99 14.46
N PRO A 198 28.48 -18.66 13.30
CA PRO A 198 27.51 -19.74 13.06
C PRO A 198 27.63 -20.91 14.04
N ALA A 199 28.80 -21.14 14.65
CA ALA A 199 28.99 -22.21 15.63
C ALA A 199 28.23 -21.95 16.95
N PHE A 200 27.83 -20.71 17.20
CA PHE A 200 27.12 -20.29 18.41
C PHE A 200 25.72 -19.72 18.12
N LEU A 201 25.20 -19.97 16.91
CA LEU A 201 23.84 -19.61 16.54
C LEU A 201 22.85 -20.51 17.28
N VAL A 202 21.87 -19.90 17.94
CA VAL A 202 20.82 -20.58 18.71
C VAL A 202 19.53 -20.66 17.89
N PHE A 203 19.11 -19.55 17.29
CA PHE A 203 17.91 -19.51 16.45
C PHE A 203 17.95 -18.36 15.45
N THR A 204 17.08 -18.44 14.45
CA THR A 204 16.79 -17.33 13.53
C THR A 204 15.29 -17.06 13.49
N LEU A 205 14.92 -15.78 13.41
CA LEU A 205 13.58 -15.30 13.09
C LEU A 205 13.69 -14.45 11.83
N SER A 206 12.88 -14.74 10.81
CA SER A 206 12.88 -13.98 9.57
C SER A 206 11.47 -13.70 9.08
N VAL A 207 11.31 -12.57 8.38
CA VAL A 207 10.05 -12.21 7.72
C VAL A 207 10.21 -12.26 6.20
N ASN A 208 9.21 -12.81 5.51
CA ASN A 208 9.11 -12.65 4.06
C ASN A 208 8.60 -11.24 3.76
N ALA A 209 9.41 -10.45 3.07
CA ALA A 209 9.10 -9.04 2.81
C ALA A 209 7.80 -8.80 2.02
N SER A 210 7.28 -9.81 1.32
CA SER A 210 6.09 -9.69 0.47
C SER A 210 4.82 -10.31 1.05
N THR A 211 4.95 -11.30 1.94
CA THR A 211 3.80 -12.08 2.43
C THR A 211 3.57 -11.96 3.94
N GLY A 212 4.51 -11.33 4.65
CA GLY A 212 4.49 -11.24 6.11
C GLY A 212 4.80 -12.55 6.81
#